data_AF-A0A0N0HJE3-F1
#
_entry.id   AF-A0A0N0HJE3-F1
#
_cell.length_a   1.000
_cell.length_b   1.000
_cell.length_c   1.000
_cell.angle_alpha   90.00
_cell.angle_beta   90.00
_cell.angle_gamma   90.00
#
_symmetry.space_group_name_H-M   'P 1'
#
loop_
_entity.id
_entity.type
_entity.pdbx_description
1 polymer ?
#
loop_
_entity_poly.entity_id
_entity_poly.type
_entity_poly.pdbx_seq_one_letter_code
_entity_poly.pdbx_strand_id
1 'polypeptide(L)'
;MGQTFTGLLRAVRARTGQGGGGTARPEPTAALRLCGDYLAGLAASGPMSDARQTRLVSAIGGLTTACGTDGDELFDALLRTGQRALEAGGETETRLALDIAVEATGLRSRSKGAWRLRGSALDALGRRDEAVEAYERHLALQQNPAAAEDIVRRIATLKDLEACLHEAAGLLPEADGTRLRALHNAPAGQARTAFAEVVRRHTAEGGGLADPGVRRLTTLYAAHRRLLDRDRMADPLLGGAEPLGVTALRRLVAGRSVCLVAGAPRIADEERVPGSALGKLIDGYDLVVRCDNLPAAGPRTDLHAVTLRGDTPWTGPVWNRRAGTRLVFGDPLPHWRRSLRARLVAGAQDHVGDASLRHPLDDPALLGEDGWGPRTGTAFTVLRLLDFLDAADRLDLIGFGLPGQLLPREREWVTARATHEDETEMRTTLR
;
A
#
# COMPACT_ATOMS: atom_id res chain seq x y z
N MET A 1 38.93 20.19 -18.98
CA MET A 1 38.28 19.66 -17.75
C MET A 1 39.25 19.28 -16.61
N GLY A 2 40.53 18.97 -16.88
CA GLY A 2 41.48 18.63 -15.79
C GLY A 2 41.79 19.78 -14.80
N GLN A 3 41.94 21.03 -15.27
CA GLN A 3 42.25 22.18 -14.41
C GLN A 3 41.09 22.59 -13.47
N THR A 4 39.83 22.45 -13.92
CA THR A 4 38.64 22.75 -13.11
C THR A 4 38.43 21.74 -11.98
N PHE A 5 38.85 20.49 -12.20
CA PHE A 5 38.71 19.40 -11.24
C PHE A 5 39.65 19.54 -10.04
N THR A 6 40.93 19.80 -10.30
CA THR A 6 41.94 20.05 -9.26
C THR A 6 41.60 21.29 -8.43
N GLY A 7 40.97 22.31 -9.06
CA GLY A 7 40.47 23.50 -8.37
C GLY A 7 39.35 23.19 -7.37
N LEU A 8 38.35 22.40 -7.78
CA LEU A 8 37.24 21.99 -6.91
C LEU A 8 37.73 21.13 -5.73
N LEU A 9 38.60 20.16 -5.98
CA LEU A 9 39.21 19.32 -4.94
C LEU A 9 39.97 20.15 -3.89
N ARG A 10 40.70 21.18 -4.35
CA ARG A 10 41.40 22.11 -3.46
C ARG A 10 40.43 22.94 -2.62
N ALA A 11 39.35 23.42 -3.23
CA ALA A 11 38.32 24.20 -2.54
C ALA A 11 37.60 23.39 -1.45
N VAL A 12 37.20 22.15 -1.75
CA VAL A 12 36.60 21.22 -0.78
C VAL A 12 37.54 20.97 0.40
N ARG A 13 38.81 20.66 0.14
CA ARG A 13 39.83 20.44 1.18
C ARG A 13 40.10 21.67 2.05
N ALA A 14 40.07 22.87 1.46
CA ALA A 14 40.26 24.11 2.21
C ALA A 14 39.11 24.35 3.21
N ARG A 15 37.87 24.04 2.83
CA ARG A 15 36.68 24.20 3.68
C ARG A 15 36.59 23.14 4.78
N THR A 16 37.02 21.90 4.52
CA THR A 16 37.07 20.86 5.57
C THR A 16 38.16 21.13 6.63
N GLY A 17 39.22 21.87 6.27
CA GLY A 17 40.32 22.23 7.18
C GLY A 17 40.12 23.47 8.05
N GLN A 18 39.07 24.29 7.83
CA GLN A 18 38.82 25.54 8.56
C GLN A 18 37.93 25.38 9.82
N GLY A 19 37.59 24.16 10.22
CA GLY A 19 36.75 23.88 11.40
C GLY A 19 37.46 24.10 12.74
N GLY A 20 37.64 25.36 13.15
CA GLY A 20 38.26 25.68 14.43
C GLY A 20 38.16 27.16 14.79
N GLY A 21 36.96 27.64 15.17
CA GLY A 21 36.79 28.91 15.87
C GLY A 21 35.63 29.77 15.34
N GLY A 22 34.45 29.64 15.98
CA GLY A 22 33.35 30.60 15.84
C GLY A 22 31.95 29.99 15.70
N THR A 23 31.19 30.00 16.80
CA THR A 23 29.70 29.92 16.89
C THR A 23 28.93 28.94 15.97
N ALA A 24 28.95 27.67 16.37
CA ALA A 24 27.86 26.68 16.41
C ALA A 24 26.62 26.82 15.47
N ARG A 25 26.83 26.65 14.16
CA ARG A 25 25.89 25.90 13.32
C ARG A 25 26.60 24.64 12.82
N PRO A 26 25.98 23.44 12.85
CA PRO A 26 26.59 22.25 12.29
C PRO A 26 26.63 22.41 10.76
N GLU A 27 27.78 22.86 10.25
CA GLU A 27 28.12 22.78 8.82
C GLU A 27 28.19 21.29 8.43
N PRO A 28 27.77 20.90 7.21
CA PRO A 28 27.84 19.53 6.72
C PRO A 28 29.28 19.13 6.36
N THR A 29 30.16 19.21 7.36
CA THR A 29 31.59 19.00 7.26
C THR A 29 31.91 17.55 6.92
N ALA A 30 31.06 16.61 7.32
CA ALA A 30 31.22 15.21 6.96
C ALA A 30 30.88 15.00 5.46
N ALA A 31 29.79 15.56 4.95
CA ALA A 31 29.39 15.45 3.55
C ALA A 31 30.42 16.07 2.62
N LEU A 32 30.97 17.24 2.97
CA LEU A 32 32.04 17.87 2.18
C LEU A 32 33.29 17.00 2.12
N ARG A 33 33.67 16.36 3.24
CA ARG A 33 34.78 15.41 3.27
C ARG A 33 34.51 14.22 2.36
N LEU A 34 33.32 13.63 2.46
CA LEU A 34 32.89 12.51 1.61
C LEU A 34 32.86 12.88 0.12
N CYS A 35 32.39 14.08 -0.22
CA CYS A 35 32.46 14.60 -1.58
C CYS A 35 33.91 14.81 -2.04
N GLY A 36 34.79 15.27 -1.16
CA GLY A 36 36.22 15.40 -1.44
C GLY A 36 36.90 14.06 -1.71
N ASP A 37 36.59 13.04 -0.94
CA ASP A 37 37.10 11.67 -1.11
C ASP A 37 36.58 11.05 -2.42
N TYR A 38 35.30 11.26 -2.73
CA TYR A 38 34.70 10.86 -4.01
C TYR A 38 35.41 11.52 -5.21
N LEU A 39 35.63 12.84 -5.15
CA LEU A 39 36.38 13.55 -6.20
C LEU A 39 37.84 13.06 -6.28
N ALA A 40 38.51 12.77 -5.16
CA ALA A 40 39.86 12.22 -5.20
C ALA A 40 39.92 10.87 -5.94
N GLY A 41 38.96 9.98 -5.67
CA GLY A 41 38.83 8.70 -6.38
C GLY A 41 38.52 8.85 -7.87
N LEU A 42 37.69 9.85 -8.22
CA LEU A 42 37.36 10.13 -9.61
C LEU A 42 38.57 10.68 -10.40
N ALA A 43 39.42 11.51 -9.78
CA ALA A 43 40.67 12.02 -10.38
C ALA A 43 41.58 10.90 -10.89
N ALA A 44 41.63 9.79 -10.14
CA ALA A 44 42.48 8.65 -10.44
C ALA A 44 41.95 7.79 -11.60
N SER A 45 40.68 7.96 -11.99
CA SER A 45 39.96 7.08 -12.92
C SER A 45 39.95 7.55 -14.39
N GLY A 46 40.60 8.68 -14.73
CA GLY A 46 40.69 9.20 -16.10
C GLY A 46 39.54 10.14 -16.52
N PRO A 47 39.45 10.53 -17.82
CA PRO A 47 38.52 11.57 -18.28
C PRO A 47 37.04 11.12 -18.26
N MET A 48 36.17 12.00 -17.75
CA MET A 48 34.73 11.78 -17.61
C MET A 48 33.98 11.88 -18.95
N SER A 49 33.15 10.90 -19.26
CA SER A 49 32.22 10.92 -20.40
C SER A 49 30.73 10.84 -20.02
N ASP A 50 30.41 10.57 -18.73
CA ASP A 50 29.02 10.45 -18.28
C ASP A 50 28.44 11.81 -17.84
N ALA A 51 27.34 12.20 -18.51
CA ALA A 51 26.57 13.39 -18.20
C ALA A 51 25.99 13.40 -16.77
N ARG A 52 25.65 12.23 -16.21
CA ARG A 52 25.12 12.13 -14.85
C ARG A 52 26.19 12.39 -13.80
N GLN A 53 27.38 11.83 -14.02
CA GLN A 53 28.53 12.06 -13.16
C GLN A 53 28.97 13.54 -13.21
N THR A 54 28.86 14.19 -14.37
CA THR A 54 29.11 15.63 -14.52
C THR A 54 28.14 16.47 -13.69
N ARG A 55 26.84 16.11 -13.65
CA ARG A 55 25.85 16.79 -12.80
C ARG A 55 26.14 16.60 -11.31
N LEU A 56 26.61 15.42 -10.90
CA LEU A 56 27.03 15.18 -9.52
C LEU A 56 28.22 16.06 -9.14
N VAL A 57 29.26 16.12 -9.97
CA VAL A 57 30.42 17.00 -9.73
C VAL A 57 30.00 18.46 -9.65
N SER A 58 29.09 18.90 -10.52
CA SER A 58 28.52 20.26 -10.45
C SER A 58 27.74 20.51 -9.15
N ALA A 59 26.94 19.55 -8.70
CA ALA A 59 26.21 19.65 -7.43
C ALA A 59 27.15 19.72 -6.22
N ILE A 60 28.25 18.94 -6.22
CA ILE A 60 29.30 19.03 -5.20
C ILE A 60 29.92 20.43 -5.18
N GLY A 61 30.17 21.02 -6.37
CA GLY A 61 30.59 22.41 -6.49
C GLY A 61 29.60 23.39 -5.84
N GLY A 62 28.32 23.23 -6.16
CA GLY A 62 27.23 24.04 -5.57
C GLY A 62 27.12 23.91 -4.05
N LEU A 63 27.27 22.69 -3.52
CA LEU A 63 27.33 22.45 -2.07
C LEU A 63 28.52 23.17 -1.43
N THR A 64 29.70 23.10 -2.07
CA THR A 64 30.92 23.75 -1.59
C THR A 64 30.78 25.28 -1.57
N THR A 65 30.08 25.86 -2.53
CA THR A 65 29.81 27.31 -2.57
C THR A 65 28.76 27.75 -1.54
N ALA A 66 27.79 26.89 -1.23
CA ALA A 66 26.79 27.16 -0.20
C ALA A 66 27.39 27.12 1.23
N CYS A 67 28.61 26.61 1.40
CA CYS A 67 29.33 26.67 2.67
C CYS A 67 29.63 28.12 3.05
N GLY A 68 28.94 28.61 4.09
CA GLY A 68 28.97 30.01 4.53
C GLY A 68 27.78 30.86 4.09
N THR A 69 26.77 30.29 3.42
CA THR A 69 25.46 30.95 3.24
C THR A 69 24.50 30.60 4.38
N ASP A 70 23.22 30.94 4.27
CA ASP A 70 22.26 30.55 5.30
C ASP A 70 22.06 29.03 5.37
N GLY A 71 21.52 28.57 6.50
CA GLY A 71 21.38 27.14 6.76
C GLY A 71 20.37 26.44 5.84
N ASP A 72 19.47 27.17 5.17
CA ASP A 72 18.44 26.61 4.29
C ASP A 72 19.03 26.34 2.90
N GLU A 73 19.74 27.29 2.31
CA GLU A 73 20.44 27.11 1.04
C GLU A 73 21.46 25.97 1.10
N LEU A 74 22.22 25.89 2.18
CA LEU A 74 23.19 24.82 2.44
C LEU A 74 22.50 23.45 2.54
N PHE A 75 21.37 23.37 3.25
CA PHE A 75 20.62 22.13 3.39
C PHE A 75 19.99 21.68 2.07
N ASP A 76 19.46 22.62 1.28
CA ASP A 76 18.94 22.31 -0.05
C ASP A 76 20.05 21.87 -1.00
N ALA A 77 21.24 22.47 -0.93
CA ALA A 77 22.41 22.03 -1.68
C ALA A 77 22.88 20.63 -1.28
N LEU A 78 22.79 20.29 0.01
CA LEU A 78 23.09 18.96 0.54
C LEU A 78 22.13 17.92 -0.05
N LEU A 79 20.81 18.17 0.02
CA LEU A 79 19.80 17.28 -0.55
C LEU A 79 19.94 17.12 -2.07
N ARG A 80 20.20 18.22 -2.79
CA ARG A 80 20.46 18.17 -4.24
C ARG A 80 21.68 17.31 -4.56
N THR A 81 22.77 17.45 -3.81
CA THR A 81 24.00 16.64 -4.01
C THR A 81 23.72 15.17 -3.80
N GLY A 82 23.03 14.80 -2.71
CA GLY A 82 22.63 13.41 -2.46
C GLY A 82 21.74 12.85 -3.57
N GLN A 83 20.77 13.64 -4.06
CA GLN A 83 19.91 13.23 -5.17
C GLN A 83 20.70 13.01 -6.47
N ARG A 84 21.66 13.89 -6.79
CA ARG A 84 22.54 13.69 -7.96
C ARG A 84 23.46 12.49 -7.80
N ALA A 85 23.84 12.14 -6.57
CA ALA A 85 24.63 10.95 -6.29
C ALA A 85 23.80 9.68 -6.58
N LEU A 86 22.52 9.65 -6.20
CA LEU A 86 21.62 8.56 -6.61
C LEU A 86 21.43 8.48 -8.12
N GLU A 87 21.22 9.61 -8.78
CA GLU A 87 21.00 9.65 -10.23
C GLU A 87 22.23 9.19 -11.01
N ALA A 88 23.44 9.55 -10.56
CA ALA A 88 24.70 9.10 -11.15
C ALA A 88 24.76 7.57 -11.22
N GLY A 89 24.21 6.89 -10.21
CA GLY A 89 24.18 5.45 -10.13
C GLY A 89 25.58 4.88 -9.89
N GLY A 90 25.65 3.58 -9.60
CA GLY A 90 26.88 2.94 -9.15
C GLY A 90 26.95 2.84 -7.63
N GLU A 91 27.72 1.86 -7.15
CA GLU A 91 27.77 1.52 -5.72
C GLU A 91 28.41 2.64 -4.90
N THR A 92 29.47 3.27 -5.42
CA THR A 92 30.19 4.36 -4.76
C THR A 92 29.31 5.59 -4.61
N GLU A 93 28.64 6.00 -5.67
CA GLU A 93 27.75 7.15 -5.72
C GLU A 93 26.50 6.92 -4.87
N THR A 94 25.94 5.70 -4.88
CA THR A 94 24.81 5.35 -4.01
C THR A 94 25.21 5.36 -2.53
N ARG A 95 26.42 4.92 -2.20
CA ARG A 95 26.96 5.03 -0.83
C ARG A 95 27.17 6.48 -0.40
N LEU A 96 27.73 7.31 -1.27
CA LEU A 96 27.84 8.75 -1.04
C LEU A 96 26.46 9.39 -0.79
N ALA A 97 25.44 9.01 -1.57
CA ALA A 97 24.08 9.47 -1.35
C ALA A 97 23.52 9.06 0.01
N LEU A 98 23.78 7.81 0.44
CA LEU A 98 23.37 7.32 1.75
C LEU A 98 24.03 8.12 2.88
N ASP A 99 25.33 8.35 2.79
CA ASP A 99 26.06 9.08 3.83
C ASP A 99 25.58 10.53 3.93
N ILE A 100 25.34 11.18 2.78
CA ILE A 100 24.72 12.52 2.72
C ILE A 100 23.31 12.49 3.34
N ALA A 101 22.51 11.47 3.05
CA ALA A 101 21.18 11.32 3.65
C ALA A 101 21.24 11.12 5.16
N VAL A 102 22.18 10.33 5.67
CA VAL A 102 22.40 10.14 7.11
C VAL A 102 22.66 11.48 7.79
N GLU A 103 23.58 12.26 7.24
CA GLU A 103 23.89 13.59 7.76
C GLU A 103 22.71 14.55 7.64
N ALA A 104 22.00 14.58 6.50
CA ALA A 104 20.82 15.41 6.33
C ALA A 104 19.71 15.08 7.34
N THR A 105 19.49 13.79 7.65
CA THR A 105 18.52 13.39 8.69
C THR A 105 18.99 13.76 10.10
N GLY A 106 20.30 13.81 10.35
CA GLY A 106 20.88 14.29 11.60
C GLY A 106 20.77 15.80 11.78
N LEU A 107 20.94 16.57 10.69
CA LEU A 107 20.80 18.02 10.67
C LEU A 107 19.34 18.47 10.83
N ARG A 108 18.41 17.80 10.13
CA ARG A 108 16.97 18.14 10.15
C ARG A 108 16.11 16.87 10.19
N SER A 109 15.83 16.41 11.41
CA SER A 109 15.03 15.19 11.65
C SER A 109 13.58 15.26 11.13
N ARG A 110 13.03 16.47 10.91
CA ARG A 110 11.68 16.68 10.34
C ARG A 110 11.68 16.93 8.82
N SER A 111 12.81 16.73 8.14
CA SER A 111 12.90 16.91 6.69
C SER A 111 12.37 15.69 5.93
N LYS A 112 11.21 15.86 5.26
CA LYS A 112 10.63 14.84 4.37
C LYS A 112 11.59 14.45 3.25
N GLY A 113 12.30 15.44 2.69
CA GLY A 113 13.26 15.23 1.61
C GLY A 113 14.47 14.39 2.05
N ALA A 114 14.96 14.61 3.27
CA ALA A 114 16.07 13.82 3.82
C ALA A 114 15.70 12.36 4.04
N TRP A 115 14.52 12.09 4.62
CA TRP A 115 14.02 10.73 4.81
C TRP A 115 13.74 10.01 3.50
N ARG A 116 13.19 10.71 2.49
CA ARG A 116 13.01 10.16 1.13
C ARG A 116 14.34 9.78 0.52
N LEU A 117 15.33 10.68 0.57
CA LEU A 117 16.67 10.43 0.05
C LEU A 117 17.33 9.23 0.73
N ARG A 118 17.21 9.12 2.06
CA ARG A 118 17.71 7.98 2.84
C ARG A 118 17.07 6.68 2.38
N GLY A 119 15.74 6.64 2.27
CA GLY A 119 15.01 5.46 1.81
C GLY A 119 15.46 5.04 0.41
N SER A 120 15.56 5.98 -0.53
CA SER A 120 16.01 5.70 -1.90
C SER A 120 17.45 5.20 -1.99
N ALA A 121 18.36 5.71 -1.15
CA ALA A 121 19.73 5.24 -1.12
C ALA A 121 19.84 3.81 -0.55
N LEU A 122 19.13 3.51 0.53
CA LEU A 122 19.10 2.18 1.14
C LEU A 122 18.48 1.15 0.19
N ASP A 123 17.39 1.53 -0.47
CA ASP A 123 16.68 0.72 -1.46
C ASP A 123 17.59 0.38 -2.65
N ALA A 124 18.30 1.37 -3.19
CA ALA A 124 19.27 1.17 -4.27
C ALA A 124 20.44 0.26 -3.87
N LEU A 125 20.85 0.27 -2.59
CA LEU A 125 21.87 -0.65 -2.04
C LEU A 125 21.31 -2.05 -1.71
N GLY A 126 19.99 -2.24 -1.78
CA GLY A 126 19.32 -3.48 -1.42
C GLY A 126 19.12 -3.69 0.08
N ARG A 127 19.33 -2.67 0.92
CA ARG A 127 19.06 -2.68 2.37
C ARG A 127 17.58 -2.40 2.63
N ARG A 128 16.72 -3.36 2.30
CA ARG A 128 15.27 -3.18 2.16
C ARG A 128 14.57 -2.85 3.49
N ASP A 129 14.97 -3.49 4.59
CA ASP A 129 14.35 -3.22 5.90
C ASP A 129 14.52 -1.77 6.33
N GLU A 130 15.76 -1.27 6.26
CA GLU A 130 16.07 0.11 6.61
C GLU A 130 15.47 1.10 5.61
N ALA A 131 15.35 0.71 4.34
CA ALA A 131 14.67 1.52 3.33
C ALA A 131 13.18 1.69 3.67
N VAL A 132 12.50 0.62 4.06
CA VAL A 132 11.10 0.66 4.51
C VAL A 132 10.97 1.57 5.72
N GLU A 133 11.83 1.44 6.74
CA GLU A 133 11.79 2.33 7.91
C GLU A 133 11.95 3.81 7.50
N ALA A 134 12.93 4.12 6.66
CA ALA A 134 13.17 5.49 6.21
C ALA A 134 11.99 6.06 5.40
N TYR A 135 11.36 5.24 4.54
CA TYR A 135 10.16 5.63 3.81
C TYR A 135 8.95 5.80 4.73
N GLU A 136 8.78 4.98 5.76
CA GLU A 136 7.71 5.14 6.76
C GLU A 136 7.89 6.44 7.56
N ARG A 137 9.13 6.81 7.91
CA ARG A 137 9.43 8.13 8.50
C ARG A 137 9.12 9.28 7.54
N HIS A 138 9.42 9.14 6.24
CA HIS A 138 9.03 10.11 5.23
C HIS A 138 7.51 10.30 5.18
N LEU A 139 6.75 9.20 5.15
CA LEU A 139 5.28 9.21 5.11
C LEU A 139 4.67 9.81 6.38
N ALA A 140 5.21 9.51 7.57
CA ALA A 140 4.74 10.07 8.84
C ALA A 140 4.87 11.61 8.91
N LEU A 141 5.77 12.19 8.12
CA LEU A 141 5.93 13.64 8.02
C LEU A 141 5.05 14.26 6.91
N GLN A 142 4.38 13.47 6.07
CA GLN A 142 3.50 13.98 5.02
C GLN A 142 2.19 14.53 5.59
N GLN A 143 1.76 15.67 5.05
CA GLN A 143 0.45 16.26 5.37
C GLN A 143 -0.59 15.93 4.30
N ASN A 144 -0.14 15.62 3.08
CA ASN A 144 -0.97 15.17 1.98
C ASN A 144 -0.50 13.77 1.53
N PRO A 145 -1.21 12.69 1.90
CA PRO A 145 -0.86 11.33 1.52
C PRO A 145 -0.76 11.11 0.00
N ALA A 146 -1.56 11.83 -0.80
CA ALA A 146 -1.56 11.70 -2.26
C ALA A 146 -0.21 12.13 -2.90
N ALA A 147 0.56 12.98 -2.21
CA ALA A 147 1.85 13.45 -2.71
C ALA A 147 2.99 12.40 -2.58
N ALA A 148 2.73 11.25 -1.94
CA ALA A 148 3.72 10.22 -1.69
C ALA A 148 3.23 8.80 -2.08
N GLU A 149 2.25 8.71 -2.99
CA GLU A 149 1.76 7.42 -3.49
C GLU A 149 2.85 6.56 -4.13
N ASP A 150 3.85 7.18 -4.75
CA ASP A 150 5.02 6.47 -5.29
C ASP A 150 5.81 5.76 -4.19
N ILE A 151 5.99 6.41 -3.04
CA ILE A 151 6.65 5.82 -1.87
C ILE A 151 5.80 4.72 -1.23
N VAL A 152 4.48 4.90 -1.13
CA VAL A 152 3.56 3.85 -0.64
C VAL A 152 3.64 2.61 -1.52
N ARG A 153 3.59 2.77 -2.85
CA ARG A 153 3.76 1.66 -3.80
C ARG A 153 5.11 1.00 -3.67
N ARG A 154 6.18 1.78 -3.43
CA ARG A 154 7.52 1.23 -3.25
C ARG A 154 7.62 0.39 -1.98
N ILE A 155 7.13 0.87 -0.83
CA ILE A 155 7.08 0.10 0.42
C ILE A 155 6.32 -1.22 0.20
N ALA A 156 5.15 -1.17 -0.44
CA ALA A 156 4.38 -2.37 -0.75
C ALA A 156 5.17 -3.36 -1.62
N THR A 157 5.90 -2.86 -2.61
CA THR A 157 6.78 -3.67 -3.48
C THR A 157 7.90 -4.35 -2.67
N LEU A 158 8.51 -3.63 -1.71
CA LEU A 158 9.56 -4.19 -0.84
C LEU A 158 9.01 -5.27 0.10
N LYS A 159 7.80 -5.07 0.65
CA LYS A 159 7.10 -6.08 1.47
C LYS A 159 6.70 -7.30 0.64
N ASP A 160 6.25 -7.11 -0.59
CA ASP A 160 5.91 -8.21 -1.51
C ASP A 160 7.17 -9.02 -1.92
N LEU A 161 8.33 -8.36 -2.09
CA LEU A 161 9.62 -9.03 -2.33
C LEU A 161 10.01 -9.94 -1.15
N GLU A 162 9.88 -9.44 0.08
CA GLU A 162 10.14 -10.21 1.29
C GLU A 162 9.21 -11.42 1.39
N ALA A 163 7.91 -11.21 1.19
CA ALA A 163 6.90 -12.26 1.22
C ALA A 163 7.19 -13.35 0.16
N CYS A 164 7.60 -12.96 -1.05
CA CYS A 164 7.99 -13.91 -2.10
C CYS A 164 9.18 -14.78 -1.67
N LEU A 165 10.20 -14.18 -1.04
CA LEU A 165 11.38 -14.91 -0.56
C LEU A 165 11.04 -15.81 0.61
N HIS A 166 10.21 -15.36 1.54
CA HIS A 166 9.79 -16.13 2.71
C HIS A 166 8.95 -17.34 2.29
N GLU A 167 7.99 -17.15 1.38
CA GLU A 167 7.18 -18.24 0.85
C GLU A 167 8.05 -19.25 0.07
N ALA A 168 8.95 -18.75 -0.78
CA ALA A 168 9.86 -19.62 -1.53
C ALA A 168 10.77 -20.42 -0.59
N ALA A 169 11.24 -19.81 0.50
CA ALA A 169 12.05 -20.48 1.51
C ALA A 169 11.29 -21.60 2.22
N GLY A 170 9.97 -21.44 2.44
CA GLY A 170 9.13 -22.47 3.07
C GLY A 170 8.90 -23.72 2.22
N LEU A 171 9.21 -23.66 0.91
CA LEU A 171 9.10 -24.81 -0.01
C LEU A 171 10.38 -25.65 -0.07
N LEU A 172 11.45 -25.22 0.60
CA LEU A 172 12.80 -25.74 0.39
C LEU A 172 13.41 -26.31 1.69
N PRO A 173 14.43 -27.17 1.57
CA PRO A 173 15.24 -27.56 2.72
C PRO A 173 15.85 -26.35 3.45
N GLU A 174 16.07 -26.47 4.76
CA GLU A 174 16.41 -25.34 5.64
C GLU A 174 17.65 -24.53 5.18
N ALA A 175 18.65 -25.21 4.58
CA ALA A 175 19.84 -24.55 4.06
C ALA A 175 19.53 -23.58 2.91
N ASP A 176 18.74 -24.02 1.92
CA ASP A 176 18.31 -23.17 0.80
C ASP A 176 17.27 -22.15 1.24
N GLY A 177 16.38 -22.52 2.18
CA GLY A 177 15.42 -21.60 2.78
C GLY A 177 16.09 -20.42 3.47
N THR A 178 17.10 -20.69 4.30
CA THR A 178 17.91 -19.65 4.96
C THR A 178 18.61 -18.76 3.93
N ARG A 179 19.18 -19.35 2.87
CA ARG A 179 19.82 -18.59 1.80
C ARG A 179 18.86 -17.66 1.08
N LEU A 180 17.63 -18.09 0.80
CA LEU A 180 16.60 -17.23 0.17
C LEU A 180 16.14 -16.10 1.08
N ARG A 181 15.91 -16.35 2.37
CA ARG A 181 15.53 -15.29 3.34
C ARG A 181 16.60 -14.20 3.40
N ALA A 182 17.89 -14.57 3.36
CA ALA A 182 19.00 -13.62 3.38
C ALA A 182 19.06 -12.70 2.12
N LEU A 183 18.43 -13.10 1.00
CA LEU A 183 18.39 -12.27 -0.21
C LEU A 183 17.54 -11.00 -0.04
N HIS A 184 16.69 -10.95 0.99
CA HIS A 184 15.85 -9.78 1.29
C HIS A 184 16.69 -8.51 1.50
N ASN A 185 17.89 -8.62 2.07
CA ASN A 185 18.81 -7.49 2.24
C ASN A 185 20.02 -7.55 1.30
N ALA A 186 19.88 -8.21 0.14
CA ALA A 186 20.92 -8.30 -0.86
C ALA A 186 20.67 -7.36 -2.06
N PRO A 187 21.73 -6.85 -2.71
CA PRO A 187 21.62 -6.12 -3.97
C PRO A 187 20.82 -6.91 -5.01
N ALA A 188 19.99 -6.20 -5.80
CA ALA A 188 19.04 -6.84 -6.72
C ALA A 188 19.72 -7.80 -7.73
N GLY A 189 20.93 -7.49 -8.20
CA GLY A 189 21.69 -8.38 -9.08
C GLY A 189 22.04 -9.72 -8.42
N GLN A 190 22.56 -9.66 -7.19
CA GLN A 190 22.90 -10.84 -6.40
C GLN A 190 21.65 -11.67 -6.07
N ALA A 191 20.56 -11.01 -5.65
CA ALA A 191 19.29 -11.67 -5.35
C ALA A 191 18.73 -12.41 -6.58
N ARG A 192 18.78 -11.80 -7.78
CA ARG A 192 18.36 -12.45 -9.03
C ARG A 192 19.20 -13.70 -9.31
N THR A 193 20.52 -13.60 -9.25
CA THR A 193 21.42 -14.70 -9.56
C THR A 193 21.26 -15.87 -8.58
N ALA A 194 21.27 -15.57 -7.28
CA ALA A 194 21.17 -16.59 -6.23
C ALA A 194 19.81 -17.30 -6.24
N PHE A 195 18.69 -16.58 -6.41
CA PHE A 195 17.39 -17.23 -6.51
C PHE A 195 17.28 -18.07 -7.80
N ALA A 196 17.82 -17.59 -8.92
CA ALA A 196 17.84 -18.37 -10.16
C ALA A 196 18.64 -19.68 -10.02
N GLU A 197 19.74 -19.68 -9.28
CA GLU A 197 20.51 -20.89 -8.96
C GLU A 197 19.69 -21.90 -8.16
N VAL A 198 18.97 -21.44 -7.14
CA VAL A 198 18.10 -22.29 -6.31
C VAL A 198 17.01 -22.93 -7.16
N VAL A 199 16.31 -22.14 -8.00
CA VAL A 199 15.28 -22.66 -8.90
C VAL A 199 15.85 -23.70 -9.86
N ARG A 200 16.99 -23.42 -10.50
CA ARG A 200 17.60 -24.37 -11.45
C ARG A 200 17.95 -25.70 -10.80
N ARG A 201 18.53 -25.67 -9.61
CA ARG A 201 18.91 -26.87 -8.86
C ARG A 201 17.69 -27.72 -8.50
N HIS A 202 16.69 -27.12 -7.87
CA HIS A 202 15.46 -27.81 -7.47
C HIS A 202 14.63 -28.29 -8.66
N THR A 203 14.69 -27.61 -9.81
CA THR A 203 14.07 -28.09 -11.05
C THR A 203 14.77 -29.34 -11.60
N ALA A 204 16.10 -29.43 -11.46
CA ALA A 204 16.88 -30.58 -11.91
C ALA A 204 16.73 -31.79 -10.98
N GLU A 205 16.59 -31.56 -9.67
CA GLU A 205 16.47 -32.61 -8.65
C GLU A 205 15.01 -33.10 -8.46
N GLY A 206 14.02 -32.21 -8.60
CA GLY A 206 12.62 -32.45 -8.21
C GLY A 206 11.66 -32.82 -9.34
N GLY A 207 11.97 -33.83 -10.16
CA GLY A 207 11.04 -34.33 -11.19
C GLY A 207 10.63 -33.30 -12.27
N GLY A 208 11.30 -32.14 -12.32
CA GLY A 208 11.01 -31.05 -13.25
C GLY A 208 9.69 -30.31 -12.97
N LEU A 209 9.12 -29.70 -14.02
CA LEU A 209 7.87 -28.93 -13.92
C LEU A 209 6.62 -29.79 -13.64
N ALA A 210 6.76 -31.12 -13.58
CA ALA A 210 5.69 -32.02 -13.15
C ALA A 210 5.40 -31.89 -11.64
N ASP A 211 6.39 -31.47 -10.85
CA ASP A 211 6.25 -31.26 -9.41
C ASP A 211 5.52 -29.92 -9.09
N PRO A 212 4.43 -29.95 -8.30
CA PRO A 212 3.70 -28.74 -7.89
C PRO A 212 4.55 -27.72 -7.10
N GLY A 213 5.46 -28.17 -6.25
CA GLY A 213 6.39 -27.33 -5.49
C GLY A 213 7.38 -26.62 -6.41
N VAL A 214 7.95 -27.32 -7.40
CA VAL A 214 8.84 -26.71 -8.42
C VAL A 214 8.09 -25.67 -9.26
N ARG A 215 6.84 -25.93 -9.64
CA ARG A 215 6.01 -24.93 -10.34
C ARG A 215 5.74 -23.69 -9.48
N ARG A 216 5.42 -23.89 -8.19
CA ARG A 216 5.19 -22.77 -7.25
C ARG A 216 6.46 -21.95 -7.04
N LEU A 217 7.61 -22.61 -6.84
CA LEU A 217 8.91 -21.96 -6.70
C LEU A 217 9.27 -21.13 -7.95
N THR A 218 9.04 -21.68 -9.14
CA THR A 218 9.26 -20.99 -10.41
C THR A 218 8.36 -19.75 -10.54
N THR A 219 7.10 -19.85 -10.10
CA THR A 219 6.16 -18.74 -10.09
C THR A 219 6.62 -17.62 -9.15
N LEU A 220 7.07 -17.98 -7.94
CA LEU A 220 7.59 -17.03 -6.95
C LEU A 220 8.86 -16.33 -7.46
N TYR A 221 9.77 -17.06 -8.11
CA TYR A 221 10.95 -16.48 -8.74
C TYR A 221 10.58 -15.49 -9.86
N ALA A 222 9.61 -15.83 -10.71
CA ALA A 222 9.14 -14.93 -11.75
C ALA A 222 8.49 -13.65 -11.17
N ALA A 223 7.69 -13.79 -10.11
CA ALA A 223 7.11 -12.66 -9.39
C ALA A 223 8.19 -11.78 -8.74
N HIS A 224 9.13 -12.37 -8.02
CA HIS A 224 10.26 -11.67 -7.39
C HIS A 224 11.09 -10.89 -8.43
N ARG A 225 11.42 -11.51 -9.58
CA ARG A 225 12.12 -10.81 -10.67
C ARG A 225 11.37 -9.61 -11.19
N ARG A 226 10.06 -9.77 -11.43
CA ARG A 226 9.22 -8.68 -11.91
C ARG A 226 9.21 -7.51 -10.92
N LEU A 227 9.10 -7.78 -9.62
CA LEU A 227 9.09 -6.78 -8.56
C LEU A 227 10.44 -6.07 -8.38
N LEU A 228 11.57 -6.75 -8.66
CA LEU A 228 12.89 -6.11 -8.68
C LEU A 228 13.07 -5.14 -9.84
N ASP A 229 12.38 -5.36 -10.97
CA ASP A 229 12.51 -4.56 -12.18
C ASP A 229 11.47 -3.43 -12.26
N ARG A 230 10.30 -3.63 -11.64
CA ARG A 230 9.16 -2.70 -11.71
C ARG A 230 8.42 -2.69 -10.38
N ASP A 231 8.05 -1.50 -9.93
CA ASP A 231 7.16 -1.35 -8.79
C ASP A 231 5.81 -2.02 -9.04
N ARG A 232 5.10 -2.30 -7.94
CA ARG A 232 3.70 -2.67 -7.95
C ARG A 232 2.93 -1.71 -8.86
N MET A 233 2.48 -2.20 -10.02
CA MET A 233 1.47 -1.47 -10.78
C MET A 233 0.21 -1.49 -9.94
N ALA A 234 -0.36 -0.32 -9.65
CA ALA A 234 -1.74 -0.24 -9.19
C ALA A 234 -2.57 -1.08 -10.15
N ASP A 235 -3.39 -1.99 -9.63
CA ASP A 235 -4.16 -2.88 -10.48
C ASP A 235 -5.10 -2.01 -11.34
N PRO A 236 -4.88 -1.87 -12.66
CA PRO A 236 -5.76 -1.06 -13.50
C PRO A 236 -7.18 -1.61 -13.49
N LEU A 237 -7.36 -2.88 -13.08
CA LEU A 237 -8.66 -3.53 -12.96
C LEU A 237 -9.48 -3.04 -11.75
N LEU A 238 -8.85 -2.43 -10.74
CA LEU A 238 -9.51 -1.96 -9.52
C LEU A 238 -9.67 -0.43 -9.44
N GLY A 239 -9.33 0.29 -10.52
CA GLY A 239 -9.49 1.74 -10.56
C GLY A 239 -8.68 2.49 -9.50
N GLY A 240 -7.54 1.93 -9.07
CA GLY A 240 -6.71 2.50 -8.01
C GLY A 240 -7.13 2.16 -6.57
N ALA A 241 -8.19 1.38 -6.37
CA ALA A 241 -8.59 0.91 -5.04
C ALA A 241 -7.73 -0.25 -4.54
N GLU A 242 -7.52 -0.32 -3.22
CA GLU A 242 -6.76 -1.40 -2.59
C GLU A 242 -7.60 -2.68 -2.45
N PRO A 243 -7.09 -3.86 -2.85
CA PRO A 243 -7.75 -5.13 -2.59
C PRO A 243 -7.90 -5.37 -1.09
N LEU A 244 -9.08 -5.80 -0.65
CA LEU A 244 -9.40 -6.12 0.73
C LEU A 244 -9.91 -7.55 0.82
N GLY A 245 -9.13 -8.43 1.45
CA GLY A 245 -9.52 -9.81 1.73
C GLY A 245 -10.24 -9.97 3.07
N VAL A 246 -10.68 -11.19 3.37
CA VAL A 246 -11.46 -11.54 4.56
C VAL A 246 -10.79 -11.08 5.87
N THR A 247 -9.50 -11.33 6.04
CA THR A 247 -8.74 -10.93 7.24
C THR A 247 -8.72 -9.41 7.42
N ALA A 248 -8.60 -8.66 6.33
CA ALA A 248 -8.63 -7.20 6.36
C ALA A 248 -10.05 -6.68 6.65
N LEU A 249 -11.09 -7.33 6.11
CA LEU A 249 -12.48 -7.04 6.44
C LEU A 249 -12.75 -7.26 7.94
N ARG A 250 -12.26 -8.37 8.51
CA ARG A 250 -12.40 -8.66 9.95
C ARG A 250 -11.77 -7.55 10.79
N ARG A 251 -10.58 -7.06 10.42
CA ARG A 251 -9.93 -5.92 11.10
C ARG A 251 -10.69 -4.62 10.93
N LEU A 252 -11.34 -4.41 9.78
CA LEU A 252 -12.15 -3.22 9.54
C LEU A 252 -13.35 -3.14 10.48
N VAL A 253 -13.96 -4.28 10.82
CA VAL A 253 -15.14 -4.36 11.70
C VAL A 253 -14.81 -4.59 13.17
N ALA A 254 -13.58 -5.03 13.48
CA ALA A 254 -13.18 -5.41 14.83
C ALA A 254 -13.33 -4.25 15.83
N GLY A 255 -14.07 -4.48 16.92
CA GLY A 255 -14.24 -3.50 18.00
C GLY A 255 -15.10 -2.29 17.64
N ARG A 256 -15.90 -2.37 16.56
CA ARG A 256 -16.70 -1.26 16.04
C ARG A 256 -18.19 -1.49 16.21
N SER A 257 -18.93 -0.40 16.33
CA SER A 257 -20.37 -0.38 16.13
C SER A 257 -20.70 -0.34 14.64
N VAL A 258 -21.48 -1.32 14.17
CA VAL A 258 -21.82 -1.50 12.76
C VAL A 258 -23.33 -1.45 12.59
N CYS A 259 -23.81 -0.64 11.63
CA CYS A 259 -25.21 -0.68 11.21
C CYS A 259 -25.33 -1.06 9.74
N LEU A 260 -26.28 -1.96 9.45
CA LEU A 260 -26.73 -2.24 8.10
C LEU A 260 -28.04 -1.50 7.86
N VAL A 261 -28.07 -0.63 6.84
CA VAL A 261 -29.23 0.23 6.56
C VAL A 261 -30.00 -0.29 5.34
N ALA A 262 -31.30 -0.49 5.53
CA ALA A 262 -32.20 -0.97 4.49
C ALA A 262 -32.37 0.06 3.34
N GLY A 263 -32.55 -0.43 2.12
CA GLY A 263 -32.80 0.39 0.93
C GLY A 263 -34.24 0.90 0.80
N ALA A 264 -34.99 0.98 1.90
CA ALA A 264 -36.40 1.35 1.89
C ALA A 264 -36.60 2.85 1.58
N PRO A 265 -37.59 3.23 0.75
CA PRO A 265 -37.88 4.64 0.46
C PRO A 265 -38.11 5.50 1.70
N ARG A 266 -38.79 4.95 2.72
CA ARG A 266 -39.03 5.62 4.00
C ARG A 266 -37.75 6.05 4.71
N ILE A 267 -36.72 5.19 4.71
CA ILE A 267 -35.42 5.51 5.31
C ILE A 267 -34.76 6.66 4.53
N ALA A 268 -34.79 6.59 3.19
CA ALA A 268 -34.25 7.65 2.35
C ALA A 268 -34.98 9.00 2.50
N ASP A 269 -36.28 8.98 2.79
CA ASP A 269 -37.08 10.19 3.06
C ASP A 269 -36.73 10.80 4.42
N GLU A 270 -36.57 9.99 5.46
CA GLU A 270 -36.19 10.45 6.81
C GLU A 270 -34.74 10.97 6.86
N GLU A 271 -33.81 10.32 6.17
CA GLU A 271 -32.41 10.79 6.06
C GLU A 271 -32.26 12.07 5.22
N ARG A 272 -33.22 12.36 4.32
CA ARG A 272 -33.20 13.59 3.52
C ARG A 272 -33.42 14.83 4.38
N VAL A 273 -34.09 14.70 5.52
CA VAL A 273 -34.36 15.79 6.44
C VAL A 273 -33.10 16.09 7.26
N PRO A 274 -32.46 17.27 7.11
CA PRO A 274 -31.25 17.58 7.85
C PRO A 274 -31.47 17.52 9.36
N GLY A 275 -30.63 16.76 10.06
CA GLY A 275 -30.70 16.61 11.51
C GLY A 275 -31.83 15.73 12.03
N SER A 276 -32.44 14.90 11.16
CA SER A 276 -33.42 13.89 11.57
C SER A 276 -32.84 12.95 12.64
N ALA A 277 -33.72 12.46 13.52
CA ALA A 277 -33.32 11.53 14.58
C ALA A 277 -32.68 10.26 13.99
N LEU A 278 -33.24 9.74 12.90
CA LEU A 278 -32.71 8.58 12.18
C LEU A 278 -31.32 8.87 11.57
N GLY A 279 -31.14 10.02 10.92
CA GLY A 279 -29.84 10.40 10.35
C GLY A 279 -28.77 10.51 11.43
N LYS A 280 -29.08 11.16 12.55
CA LYS A 280 -28.17 11.26 13.71
C LYS A 280 -27.85 9.90 14.33
N LEU A 281 -28.82 8.99 14.38
CA LEU A 281 -28.60 7.62 14.83
C LEU A 281 -27.63 6.89 13.90
N ILE A 282 -27.87 6.91 12.58
CA ILE A 282 -27.00 6.26 11.58
C ILE A 282 -25.58 6.84 11.62
N ASP A 283 -25.44 8.17 11.70
CA ASP A 283 -24.15 8.84 11.77
C ASP A 283 -23.38 8.53 13.07
N GLY A 284 -24.05 8.05 14.10
CA GLY A 284 -23.46 7.65 15.37
C GLY A 284 -22.69 6.32 15.33
N TYR A 285 -22.83 5.52 14.28
CA TYR A 285 -22.09 4.26 14.14
C TYR A 285 -20.68 4.47 13.58
N ASP A 286 -19.75 3.60 13.97
CA ASP A 286 -18.38 3.60 13.45
C ASP A 286 -18.32 3.13 11.99
N LEU A 287 -19.23 2.24 11.58
CA LEU A 287 -19.30 1.71 10.23
C LEU A 287 -20.75 1.61 9.73
N VAL A 288 -21.08 2.41 8.71
CA VAL A 288 -22.39 2.38 8.04
C VAL A 288 -22.32 1.53 6.77
N VAL A 289 -23.14 0.47 6.74
CA VAL A 289 -23.21 -0.49 5.64
C VAL A 289 -24.50 -0.29 4.83
N ARG A 290 -24.36 -0.22 3.51
CA ARG A 290 -25.49 -0.10 2.57
C ARG A 290 -25.35 -1.06 1.41
N CYS A 291 -26.47 -1.42 0.82
CA CYS A 291 -26.53 -2.39 -0.27
C CYS A 291 -27.13 -1.81 -1.54
N ASP A 292 -26.66 -2.30 -2.69
CA ASP A 292 -27.21 -2.08 -4.01
C ASP A 292 -27.40 -0.59 -4.35
N ASN A 293 -28.63 -0.15 -4.61
CA ASN A 293 -28.90 1.21 -5.04
C ASN A 293 -28.84 2.17 -3.84
N LEU A 294 -27.89 3.10 -3.90
CA LEU A 294 -27.78 4.17 -2.91
C LEU A 294 -28.76 5.31 -3.21
N PRO A 295 -29.33 5.95 -2.18
CA PRO A 295 -30.17 7.13 -2.35
C PRO A 295 -29.43 8.27 -3.07
N ALA A 296 -30.16 9.05 -3.87
CA ALA A 296 -29.59 10.16 -4.65
C ALA A 296 -28.90 11.24 -3.80
N ALA A 297 -29.34 11.38 -2.54
CA ALA A 297 -28.78 12.32 -1.56
C ALA A 297 -27.32 12.01 -1.17
N GLY A 298 -26.82 10.80 -1.47
CA GLY A 298 -25.45 10.40 -1.12
C GLY A 298 -25.21 10.29 0.39
N PRO A 299 -26.00 9.50 1.12
CA PRO A 299 -25.82 9.34 2.56
C PRO A 299 -24.47 8.69 2.90
N ARG A 300 -24.02 8.85 4.16
CA ARG A 300 -22.81 8.20 4.66
C ARG A 300 -22.84 6.70 4.34
N THR A 301 -21.77 6.24 3.71
CA THR A 301 -21.60 4.86 3.25
C THR A 301 -20.15 4.46 3.43
N ASP A 302 -19.84 3.74 4.52
CA ASP A 302 -18.48 3.29 4.79
C ASP A 302 -18.20 1.95 4.10
N LEU A 303 -19.20 1.06 4.07
CA LEU A 303 -19.18 -0.18 3.31
C LEU A 303 -20.37 -0.24 2.36
N HIS A 304 -20.10 -0.38 1.06
CA HIS A 304 -21.11 -0.57 0.03
C HIS A 304 -21.03 -1.99 -0.53
N ALA A 305 -22.07 -2.79 -0.33
CA ALA A 305 -22.17 -4.11 -0.94
C ALA A 305 -23.09 -4.08 -2.16
N VAL A 306 -22.68 -4.72 -3.25
CA VAL A 306 -23.47 -4.79 -4.48
C VAL A 306 -23.48 -6.21 -5.03
N THR A 307 -24.61 -6.61 -5.61
CA THR A 307 -24.70 -7.87 -6.35
C THR A 307 -24.56 -7.65 -7.86
N LEU A 308 -23.93 -8.61 -8.53
CA LEU A 308 -23.92 -8.71 -10.00
C LEU A 308 -25.14 -9.43 -10.56
N ARG A 309 -26.05 -9.90 -9.70
CA ARG A 309 -27.28 -10.63 -10.05
C ARG A 309 -28.52 -9.74 -9.87
N GLY A 310 -29.52 -9.91 -10.71
CA GLY A 310 -30.86 -9.35 -10.50
C GLY A 310 -31.80 -9.66 -11.65
N ASP A 311 -33.03 -9.17 -11.56
CA ASP A 311 -34.11 -9.49 -12.52
C ASP A 311 -33.83 -8.85 -13.89
N THR A 312 -34.13 -9.60 -14.96
CA THR A 312 -33.93 -9.15 -16.35
C THR A 312 -35.06 -8.20 -16.78
N PRO A 313 -34.75 -7.05 -17.40
CA PRO A 313 -33.43 -6.55 -17.78
C PRO A 313 -32.65 -5.96 -16.60
N TRP A 314 -31.46 -6.50 -16.35
CA TRP A 314 -30.62 -6.09 -15.22
C TRP A 314 -29.56 -5.07 -15.63
N THR A 315 -29.67 -3.85 -15.10
CA THR A 315 -28.64 -2.81 -15.23
C THR A 315 -27.76 -2.69 -13.98
N GLY A 316 -28.28 -3.17 -12.84
CA GLY A 316 -27.61 -3.17 -11.54
C GLY A 316 -27.29 -1.79 -10.98
N PRO A 317 -26.67 -1.73 -9.79
CA PRO A 317 -26.46 -0.47 -9.09
C PRO A 317 -25.33 0.39 -9.67
N VAL A 318 -25.43 1.71 -9.52
CA VAL A 318 -24.35 2.62 -9.90
C VAL A 318 -23.20 2.58 -8.89
N TRP A 319 -21.97 2.59 -9.38
CA TRP A 319 -20.74 2.42 -8.58
C TRP A 319 -19.91 3.72 -8.48
N ASN A 320 -20.47 4.83 -8.94
CA ASN A 320 -19.83 6.15 -8.93
C ASN A 320 -19.99 6.91 -7.61
N ARG A 321 -20.85 6.43 -6.70
CA ARG A 321 -21.05 7.02 -5.38
C ARG A 321 -19.91 6.65 -4.45
N ARG A 322 -19.52 7.61 -3.61
CA ARG A 322 -18.42 7.43 -2.66
C ARG A 322 -18.79 6.35 -1.64
N ALA A 323 -17.89 5.41 -1.45
CA ALA A 323 -17.88 4.43 -0.37
C ALA A 323 -16.45 4.28 0.16
N GLY A 324 -16.26 3.86 1.40
CA GLY A 324 -14.93 3.48 1.89
C GLY A 324 -14.47 2.16 1.27
N THR A 325 -15.23 1.09 1.55
CA THR A 325 -15.01 -0.26 1.00
C THR A 325 -16.17 -0.68 0.11
N ARG A 326 -15.88 -1.24 -1.07
CA ARG A 326 -16.91 -1.86 -1.92
C ARG A 326 -16.76 -3.39 -1.97
N LEU A 327 -17.80 -4.09 -1.53
CA LEU A 327 -17.92 -5.54 -1.70
C LEU A 327 -18.78 -5.83 -2.93
N VAL A 328 -18.28 -6.69 -3.82
CA VAL A 328 -19.02 -7.07 -5.04
C VAL A 328 -19.26 -8.55 -5.01
N PHE A 329 -20.52 -8.95 -4.91
CA PHE A 329 -20.92 -10.35 -4.92
C PHE A 329 -21.31 -10.80 -6.32
N GLY A 330 -20.79 -11.95 -6.74
CA GLY A 330 -21.23 -12.56 -7.98
C GLY A 330 -20.25 -13.54 -8.59
N ASP A 331 -20.81 -14.35 -9.47
CA ASP A 331 -20.15 -15.42 -10.18
C ASP A 331 -20.56 -15.50 -11.64
N PRO A 332 -19.80 -16.23 -12.48
CA PRO A 332 -18.52 -16.87 -12.17
C PRO A 332 -17.36 -15.86 -12.11
N LEU A 333 -16.21 -16.24 -11.53
CA LEU A 333 -15.02 -15.38 -11.38
C LEU A 333 -14.61 -14.60 -12.65
N PRO A 334 -14.64 -15.16 -13.88
CA PRO A 334 -14.33 -14.37 -15.09
C PRO A 334 -15.32 -13.24 -15.36
N HIS A 335 -16.61 -13.45 -15.07
CA HIS A 335 -17.63 -12.41 -15.18
C HIS A 335 -17.42 -11.35 -14.11
N TRP A 336 -17.20 -11.76 -12.86
CA TRP A 336 -16.91 -10.86 -11.75
C TRP A 336 -15.73 -9.92 -12.06
N ARG A 337 -14.61 -10.48 -12.55
CA ARG A 337 -13.42 -9.69 -12.95
C ARG A 337 -13.76 -8.71 -14.07
N ARG A 338 -14.57 -9.10 -15.06
CA ARG A 338 -14.98 -8.20 -16.15
C ARG A 338 -15.86 -7.06 -15.63
N SER A 339 -16.78 -7.36 -14.72
CA SER A 339 -17.66 -6.35 -14.12
C SER A 339 -16.90 -5.33 -13.30
N LEU A 340 -15.90 -5.76 -12.51
CA LEU A 340 -15.02 -4.84 -11.78
C LEU A 340 -14.33 -3.83 -12.72
N ARG A 341 -13.72 -4.33 -13.78
CA ARG A 341 -13.02 -3.50 -14.78
C ARG A 341 -13.92 -2.49 -15.46
N ALA A 342 -15.15 -2.89 -15.74
CA ALA A 342 -16.09 -2.08 -16.50
C ALA A 342 -16.79 -1.02 -15.63
N ARG A 343 -16.94 -1.27 -14.33
CA ARG A 343 -17.86 -0.51 -13.47
C ARG A 343 -17.20 0.20 -12.31
N LEU A 344 -16.00 -0.19 -11.87
CA LEU A 344 -15.29 0.54 -10.81
C LEU A 344 -14.89 1.92 -11.32
N VAL A 345 -15.12 2.93 -10.48
CA VAL A 345 -14.79 4.32 -10.77
C VAL A 345 -13.64 4.73 -9.86
N ALA A 346 -12.58 5.31 -10.43
CA ALA A 346 -11.45 5.78 -9.65
C ALA A 346 -11.89 6.85 -8.64
N GLY A 347 -11.48 6.71 -7.38
CA GLY A 347 -11.82 7.62 -6.28
C GLY A 347 -13.24 7.46 -5.70
N ALA A 348 -14.09 6.60 -6.28
CA ALA A 348 -15.41 6.30 -5.70
C ALA A 348 -15.35 5.27 -4.57
N GLN A 349 -14.24 4.53 -4.44
CA GLN A 349 -13.98 3.59 -3.36
C GLN A 349 -12.49 3.56 -3.03
N ASP A 350 -12.16 3.44 -1.75
CA ASP A 350 -10.78 3.32 -1.28
C ASP A 350 -10.31 1.86 -1.31
N HIS A 351 -11.22 0.93 -0.98
CA HIS A 351 -10.96 -0.52 -0.98
C HIS A 351 -12.01 -1.29 -1.81
N VAL A 352 -11.60 -2.42 -2.38
CA VAL A 352 -12.48 -3.36 -3.08
C VAL A 352 -12.27 -4.78 -2.56
N GLY A 353 -13.36 -5.47 -2.21
CA GLY A 353 -13.33 -6.86 -1.80
C GLY A 353 -12.65 -7.74 -2.86
N ASP A 354 -11.69 -8.56 -2.45
CA ASP A 354 -11.02 -9.47 -3.38
C ASP A 354 -11.90 -10.69 -3.74
N ALA A 355 -11.36 -11.59 -4.57
CA ALA A 355 -12.10 -12.76 -5.04
C ALA A 355 -12.52 -13.75 -3.94
N SER A 356 -11.94 -13.67 -2.73
CA SER A 356 -12.37 -14.48 -1.57
C SER A 356 -13.71 -14.01 -0.98
N LEU A 357 -14.10 -12.75 -1.23
CA LEU A 357 -15.34 -12.17 -0.71
C LEU A 357 -16.50 -12.19 -1.72
N ARG A 358 -16.32 -12.79 -2.92
CA ARG A 358 -17.32 -12.70 -4.02
C ARG A 358 -18.60 -13.51 -3.79
N HIS A 359 -18.56 -14.55 -2.96
CA HIS A 359 -19.70 -15.44 -2.70
C HIS A 359 -19.69 -16.03 -1.28
N PRO A 360 -19.74 -15.19 -0.23
CA PRO A 360 -19.43 -15.64 1.13
C PRO A 360 -20.34 -16.77 1.63
N LEU A 361 -21.61 -16.80 1.20
CA LEU A 361 -22.55 -17.87 1.56
C LEU A 361 -22.11 -19.22 1.00
N ASP A 362 -21.74 -19.27 -0.27
CA ASP A 362 -21.43 -20.52 -0.99
C ASP A 362 -19.95 -20.95 -0.82
N ASP A 363 -19.08 -20.07 -0.30
CA ASP A 363 -17.64 -20.37 -0.13
C ASP A 363 -17.40 -21.25 1.10
N PRO A 364 -16.87 -22.49 0.96
CA PRO A 364 -16.55 -23.36 2.10
C PRO A 364 -15.44 -22.81 2.99
N ALA A 365 -14.60 -21.89 2.49
CA ALA A 365 -13.60 -21.20 3.29
C ALA A 365 -14.21 -20.06 4.14
N LEU A 366 -15.48 -19.72 3.91
CA LEU A 366 -16.26 -18.76 4.70
C LEU A 366 -17.44 -19.47 5.36
N LEU A 367 -18.65 -19.26 4.85
CA LEU A 367 -19.85 -19.82 5.48
C LEU A 367 -20.15 -21.25 4.99
N GLY A 368 -19.95 -21.53 3.70
CA GLY A 368 -20.29 -22.83 3.09
C GLY A 368 -21.73 -23.27 3.34
N GLU A 369 -22.66 -22.31 3.41
CA GLU A 369 -24.07 -22.53 3.71
C GLU A 369 -24.86 -22.88 2.45
N ASP A 370 -25.16 -24.16 2.30
CA ASP A 370 -26.10 -24.62 1.28
C ASP A 370 -27.56 -24.31 1.67
N GLY A 371 -28.41 -24.00 0.67
CA GLY A 371 -29.87 -24.01 0.84
C GLY A 371 -30.56 -22.65 1.00
N TRP A 372 -29.83 -21.53 0.96
CA TRP A 372 -30.42 -20.19 0.83
C TRP A 372 -31.05 -19.95 -0.56
N GLY A 373 -30.54 -20.65 -1.58
CA GLY A 373 -31.03 -20.59 -2.95
C GLY A 373 -30.52 -19.37 -3.74
N PRO A 374 -30.80 -19.29 -5.05
CA PRO A 374 -30.20 -18.28 -5.93
C PRO A 374 -30.72 -16.84 -5.73
N ARG A 375 -31.74 -16.64 -4.89
CA ARG A 375 -32.45 -15.36 -4.69
C ARG A 375 -32.07 -14.61 -3.41
N THR A 376 -31.06 -15.06 -2.69
CA THR A 376 -30.64 -14.41 -1.44
C THR A 376 -30.28 -12.94 -1.65
N GLY A 377 -30.77 -12.09 -0.76
CA GLY A 377 -30.56 -10.66 -0.82
C GLY A 377 -29.10 -10.27 -0.55
N THR A 378 -28.65 -9.18 -1.18
CA THR A 378 -27.33 -8.57 -0.93
C THR A 378 -27.18 -8.21 0.55
N ALA A 379 -28.19 -7.57 1.13
CA ALA A 379 -28.19 -7.20 2.55
C ALA A 379 -28.04 -8.41 3.47
N PHE A 380 -28.79 -9.48 3.20
CA PHE A 380 -28.69 -10.70 3.98
C PHE A 380 -27.32 -11.39 3.83
N THR A 381 -26.75 -11.38 2.61
CA THR A 381 -25.40 -11.88 2.35
C THR A 381 -24.35 -11.14 3.17
N VAL A 382 -24.44 -9.81 3.24
CA VAL A 382 -23.55 -9.00 4.10
C VAL A 382 -23.78 -9.29 5.56
N LEU A 383 -25.04 -9.39 5.99
CA LEU A 383 -25.39 -9.68 7.37
C LEU A 383 -24.80 -11.01 7.84
N ARG A 384 -24.98 -12.08 7.06
CA ARG A 384 -24.38 -13.38 7.33
C ARG A 384 -22.86 -13.31 7.42
N LEU A 385 -22.22 -12.56 6.52
CA LEU A 385 -20.77 -12.37 6.55
C LEU A 385 -20.32 -11.61 7.81
N LEU A 386 -20.99 -10.53 8.21
CA LEU A 386 -20.65 -9.76 9.42
C LEU A 386 -20.85 -10.58 10.70
N ASP A 387 -21.91 -11.38 10.75
CA ASP A 387 -22.17 -12.35 11.83
C ASP A 387 -21.06 -13.40 11.89
N PHE A 388 -20.71 -14.02 10.76
CA PHE A 388 -19.62 -15.00 10.66
C PHE A 388 -18.26 -14.46 11.11
N LEU A 389 -17.93 -13.21 10.76
CA LEU A 389 -16.65 -12.61 11.14
C LEU A 389 -16.52 -12.41 12.66
N ASP A 390 -17.65 -12.33 13.37
CA ASP A 390 -17.77 -12.25 14.82
C ASP A 390 -16.75 -11.31 15.48
N ALA A 391 -16.67 -10.09 14.95
CA ALA A 391 -15.64 -9.13 15.35
C ALA A 391 -16.19 -7.73 15.69
N ALA A 392 -17.39 -7.38 15.23
CA ALA A 392 -18.06 -6.12 15.60
C ALA A 392 -18.60 -6.21 17.03
N ASP A 393 -18.34 -5.17 17.85
CA ASP A 393 -18.85 -5.04 19.22
C ASP A 393 -20.38 -4.87 19.23
N ARG A 394 -20.92 -4.20 18.21
CA ARG A 394 -22.35 -4.01 18.03
C ARG A 394 -22.75 -4.21 16.58
N LEU A 395 -23.86 -4.91 16.34
CA LEU A 395 -24.41 -5.12 15.00
C LEU A 395 -25.91 -4.86 14.99
N ASP A 396 -26.29 -3.75 14.36
CA ASP A 396 -27.67 -3.30 14.26
C ASP A 396 -28.17 -3.29 12.81
N LEU A 397 -29.46 -3.57 12.64
CA LEU A 397 -30.19 -3.47 11.39
C LEU A 397 -31.15 -2.28 11.48
N ILE A 398 -31.08 -1.38 10.51
CA ILE A 398 -31.94 -0.19 10.46
C ILE A 398 -32.90 -0.30 9.28
N GLY A 399 -34.20 -0.26 9.55
CA GLY A 399 -35.26 -0.30 8.56
C GLY A 399 -35.63 -1.69 8.04
N PHE A 400 -35.03 -2.77 8.56
CA PHE A 400 -35.30 -4.15 8.08
C PHE A 400 -36.62 -4.75 8.57
N GLY A 401 -37.25 -4.14 9.58
CA GLY A 401 -38.64 -4.45 9.96
C GLY A 401 -39.68 -3.93 8.96
N LEU A 402 -39.29 -3.05 8.03
CA LEU A 402 -40.20 -2.55 7.01
C LEU A 402 -40.55 -3.65 5.97
N PRO A 403 -41.72 -3.58 5.34
CA PRO A 403 -42.12 -4.55 4.32
C PRO A 403 -41.11 -4.65 3.17
N GLY A 404 -40.86 -5.87 2.70
CA GLY A 404 -40.07 -6.15 1.50
C GLY A 404 -38.55 -6.03 1.65
N GLN A 405 -38.02 -5.80 2.86
CA GLN A 405 -36.57 -5.67 3.05
C GLN A 405 -35.83 -7.00 3.16
N LEU A 406 -36.51 -8.05 3.63
CA LEU A 406 -36.00 -9.41 3.76
C LEU A 406 -37.00 -10.42 3.20
N LEU A 407 -36.48 -11.47 2.58
CA LEU A 407 -37.26 -12.66 2.24
C LEU A 407 -37.74 -13.37 3.52
N PRO A 408 -38.81 -14.19 3.47
CA PRO A 408 -39.36 -14.84 4.65
C PRO A 408 -38.32 -15.62 5.47
N ARG A 409 -37.49 -16.45 4.81
CA ARG A 409 -36.41 -17.21 5.46
C ARG A 409 -35.31 -16.33 6.05
N GLU A 410 -34.99 -15.23 5.38
CA GLU A 410 -34.00 -14.27 5.86
C GLU A 410 -34.52 -13.57 7.13
N ARG A 411 -35.81 -13.23 7.14
CA ARG A 411 -36.47 -12.64 8.31
C ARG A 411 -36.52 -13.60 9.49
N GLU A 412 -36.87 -14.87 9.26
CA GLU A 412 -36.83 -15.91 10.31
C GLU A 412 -35.45 -16.00 10.96
N TRP A 413 -34.38 -15.96 10.16
CA TRP A 413 -33.01 -15.98 10.66
C TRP A 413 -32.67 -14.74 11.51
N VAL A 414 -33.12 -13.56 11.08
CA VAL A 414 -32.92 -12.29 11.81
C VAL A 414 -33.68 -12.30 13.12
N THR A 415 -34.96 -12.63 13.11
CA THR A 415 -35.80 -12.67 14.32
C THR A 415 -35.27 -13.68 15.34
N ALA A 416 -34.73 -14.81 14.90
CA ALA A 416 -34.11 -15.79 15.79
C ALA A 416 -32.84 -15.30 16.50
N ARG A 417 -32.22 -14.20 16.05
CA ARG A 417 -30.99 -13.62 16.60
C ARG A 417 -31.17 -12.21 17.17
N ALA A 418 -32.34 -11.61 16.98
CA ALA A 418 -32.64 -10.31 17.53
C ALA A 418 -32.62 -10.36 19.06
N THR A 419 -31.78 -9.53 19.68
CA THR A 419 -31.72 -9.34 21.14
C THR A 419 -32.63 -8.21 21.59
N HIS A 420 -32.85 -7.21 20.73
CA HIS A 420 -33.73 -6.09 21.00
C HIS A 420 -34.31 -5.51 19.70
N GLU A 421 -35.57 -5.10 19.74
CA GLU A 421 -36.25 -4.41 18.63
C GLU A 421 -36.84 -3.09 19.14
N ASP A 422 -36.52 -2.01 18.43
CA ASP A 422 -37.03 -0.66 18.69
C ASP A 422 -37.79 -0.18 17.44
N GLU A 423 -39.11 -0.22 17.51
CA GLU A 423 -39.97 0.21 16.40
C GLU A 423 -39.88 1.72 16.13
N THR A 424 -39.57 2.53 17.15
CA THR A 424 -39.49 4.00 17.02
C THR A 424 -38.25 4.43 16.26
N GLU A 425 -37.13 3.73 16.48
CA GLU A 425 -35.87 3.92 15.76
C GLU A 425 -35.76 3.03 14.51
N MET A 426 -36.76 2.17 14.25
CA MET A 426 -36.75 1.14 13.21
C MET A 426 -35.49 0.27 13.28
N ARG A 427 -35.01 -0.01 14.51
CA ARG A 427 -33.75 -0.70 14.79
C ARG A 427 -34.00 -2.10 15.31
N THR A 428 -33.30 -3.07 14.75
CA THR A 428 -33.19 -4.44 15.28
C THR A 428 -31.74 -4.71 15.65
N THR A 429 -31.49 -4.95 16.94
CA THR A 429 -30.16 -5.28 17.47
C THR A 429 -29.94 -6.77 17.48
N LEU A 430 -28.81 -7.22 16.93
CA LEU A 430 -28.41 -8.63 16.98
C LEU A 430 -27.38 -8.90 18.08
N ARG A 431 -26.51 -7.93 18.37
CA ARG A 431 -25.61 -7.92 19.54
C ARG A 431 -25.11 -6.52 19.83
#